data_AF-A0A9D1L2H0-F1
#
_entry.id   AF-A0A9D1L2H0-F1
#
_cell.length_a   1.000
_cell.length_b   1.000
_cell.length_c   1.000
_cell.angle_alpha   90.00
_cell.angle_beta   90.00
_cell.angle_gamma   90.00
#
_symmetry.space_group_name_H-M   'P 1'
#
loop_
_entity.id
_entity.type
_entity.pdbx_description
1 polymer ?
#
loop_
_entity_poly.entity_id
_entity_poly.type
_entity_poly.pdbx_seq_one_letter_code
_entity_poly.pdbx_strand_id
1 'polypeptide(L)'
;MEEEIRLYIVLAVSIVFAVLYITGILVFFGHAGTLVAGYNFEPECPEAKKLHKKIMRRFGCALLLIFLFLHGTTMAFVFGENVAGGVLAGLSAAVVILLLTYVNMGKVKRWVEEERRIEEDYRSSTGRENKDFGD
;
A
#
# COMPACT_ATOMS: atom_id res chain seq x y z
N MET A 1 30.63 5.06 -23.48
CA MET A 1 29.83 6.27 -23.16
C MET A 1 28.33 5.97 -23.12
N GLU A 2 27.66 5.59 -24.21
CA GLU A 2 26.22 5.28 -24.17
C GLU A 2 25.85 4.10 -23.27
N GLU A 3 26.65 3.03 -23.27
CA GLU A 3 26.42 1.87 -22.38
C GLU A 3 26.66 2.19 -20.90
N GLU A 4 27.67 3.01 -20.59
CA GLU A 4 27.96 3.45 -19.21
C GLU A 4 26.85 4.36 -18.68
N ILE A 5 26.37 5.29 -19.50
CA ILE A 5 25.22 6.14 -19.16
C ILE A 5 23.97 5.28 -18.90
N ARG A 6 23.72 4.28 -19.75
CA ARG A 6 22.60 3.34 -19.56
C ARG A 6 22.74 2.57 -18.25
N LEU A 7 23.95 2.09 -17.90
CA LEU A 7 24.21 1.40 -16.64
C LEU A 7 23.92 2.29 -15.42
N TYR A 8 24.37 3.55 -15.43
CA TYR A 8 24.09 4.49 -14.34
C TYR A 8 22.59 4.78 -14.19
N ILE A 9 21.86 4.90 -15.30
CA ILE A 9 20.40 5.08 -15.30
C ILE A 9 19.72 3.86 -14.69
N VAL A 10 20.11 2.65 -15.09
CA VAL A 10 19.56 1.39 -14.54
C VAL A 10 19.79 1.30 -13.03
N LEU A 11 21.01 1.61 -12.56
CA LEU A 11 21.33 1.60 -11.13
C LEU A 11 20.50 2.61 -10.35
N ALA A 12 20.42 3.86 -10.83
CA ALA A 12 19.64 4.91 -10.18
C ALA A 12 18.15 4.55 -10.09
N VAL A 13 17.56 4.07 -11.19
CA VAL A 13 16.17 3.60 -11.25
C VAL A 13 15.95 2.45 -10.27
N SER A 14 16.85 1.46 -10.27
CA SER A 14 16.75 0.29 -9.39
C SER A 14 16.80 0.66 -7.91
N ILE A 15 17.64 1.63 -7.52
CA ILE A 15 17.72 2.13 -6.14
C ILE A 15 16.42 2.81 -5.73
N VAL A 16 15.85 3.67 -6.59
CA VAL A 16 14.57 4.32 -6.32
C VAL A 16 13.45 3.29 -6.14
N PHE A 17 13.38 2.29 -7.03
CA PHE A 17 12.38 1.24 -6.91
C PHE A 17 12.60 0.33 -5.69
N ALA A 18 13.85 0.06 -5.29
CA ALA A 18 14.14 -0.68 -4.07
C ALA A 18 13.54 0.00 -2.84
N VAL A 19 13.66 1.33 -2.72
CA VAL A 19 13.03 2.09 -1.63
C VAL A 19 11.51 1.96 -1.68
N LEU A 20 10.91 2.08 -2.87
CA LEU A 20 9.46 1.90 -3.04
C LEU A 20 8.99 0.50 -2.63
N TYR A 21 9.69 -0.57 -3.03
CA TYR A 21 9.35 -1.92 -2.61
C TYR A 21 9.43 -2.09 -1.10
N ILE A 22 10.47 -1.55 -0.45
CA ILE A 22 10.59 -1.59 1.02
C ILE A 22 9.35 -0.93 1.65
N THR A 23 8.94 0.24 1.17
CA THR A 23 7.72 0.89 1.65
C THR A 23 6.46 0.05 1.42
N GLY A 24 6.31 -0.55 0.22
CA GLY A 24 5.18 -1.43 -0.09
C GLY A 24 5.13 -2.67 0.81
N ILE A 25 6.29 -3.25 1.13
CA ILE A 25 6.43 -4.38 2.06
C ILE A 25 6.05 -3.96 3.48
N LEU A 26 6.50 -2.79 3.95
CA LEU A 26 6.13 -2.27 5.27
C LEU A 26 4.62 -2.04 5.40
N VAL A 27 3.97 -1.51 4.36
CA VAL A 27 2.51 -1.40 4.29
C VAL A 27 1.87 -2.79 4.28
N PHE A 28 2.40 -3.75 3.53
CA PHE A 28 1.89 -5.12 3.51
C PHE A 28 1.92 -5.80 4.89
N PHE A 29 2.95 -5.54 5.70
CA PHE A 29 3.03 -6.02 7.08
C PHE A 29 2.24 -5.17 8.10
N GLY A 30 1.57 -4.10 7.66
CA GLY A 30 0.79 -3.21 8.51
C GLY A 30 1.63 -2.34 9.44
N HIS A 31 2.93 -2.19 9.19
CA HIS A 31 3.83 -1.34 9.99
C HIS A 31 3.79 0.13 9.53
N ALA A 32 3.26 0.37 8.34
CA ALA A 32 3.20 1.68 7.70
C ALA A 32 1.75 2.12 7.43
N GLY A 33 0.80 1.73 8.28
CA GLY A 33 -0.60 2.14 8.13
C GLY A 33 -0.78 3.66 8.10
N THR A 34 0.04 4.38 8.87
CA THR A 34 0.11 5.86 8.90
C THR A 34 0.60 6.51 7.61
N LEU A 35 1.24 5.75 6.71
CA LEU A 35 1.64 6.25 5.39
C LEU A 35 0.49 6.16 4.37
N VAL A 36 -0.60 5.45 4.69
CA VAL A 36 -1.77 5.35 3.81
C VAL A 36 -2.66 6.57 4.05
N ALA A 37 -2.82 7.41 3.04
CA ALA A 37 -3.66 8.60 3.13
C ALA A 37 -5.09 8.24 3.60
N GLY A 38 -5.51 8.85 4.72
CA GLY A 38 -6.79 8.54 5.38
C GLY A 38 -6.69 7.57 6.57
N TYR A 39 -5.52 6.96 6.81
CA TYR A 39 -5.19 6.23 8.04
C TYR A 39 -4.23 7.07 8.89
N ASN A 40 -4.73 7.68 9.96
CA ASN A 40 -3.92 8.38 10.97
C ASN A 40 -3.99 7.68 12.33
N PHE A 41 -4.19 6.37 12.31
CA PHE A 41 -4.60 5.61 13.48
C PHE A 41 -3.95 4.23 13.44
N GLU A 42 -3.40 3.82 14.57
CA GLU A 42 -2.85 2.50 14.82
C GLU A 42 -3.70 1.83 15.91
N PRO A 43 -4.45 0.75 15.61
CA PRO A 43 -5.34 0.10 16.57
C PRO A 43 -4.59 -0.47 17.76
N GLU A 44 -5.16 -0.33 18.96
CA GLU A 44 -4.70 -0.98 20.17
C GLU A 44 -5.44 -2.31 20.38
N CYS A 45 -6.74 -2.35 20.02
CA CYS A 45 -7.61 -3.52 20.18
C CYS A 45 -7.13 -4.72 19.33
N PRO A 46 -7.03 -5.95 19.89
CA PRO A 46 -6.61 -7.13 19.15
C PRO A 46 -7.49 -7.48 17.95
N GLU A 47 -8.81 -7.23 18.03
CA GLU A 47 -9.74 -7.47 16.92
C GLU A 47 -9.57 -6.42 15.81
N ALA A 48 -9.45 -5.15 16.17
CA ALA A 48 -9.16 -4.08 15.23
C ALA A 48 -7.80 -4.30 14.53
N LYS A 49 -6.76 -4.75 15.24
CA LYS A 49 -5.45 -5.11 14.67
C LYS A 49 -5.52 -6.23 13.61
N LYS A 50 -6.40 -7.21 13.77
CA LYS A 50 -6.59 -8.28 12.76
C LYS A 50 -7.20 -7.70 11.48
N LEU A 51 -8.20 -6.84 11.62
CA LEU A 51 -8.86 -6.20 10.49
C LEU A 51 -7.91 -5.19 9.80
N HIS A 52 -7.16 -4.43 10.58
CA HIS A 52 -6.08 -3.55 10.12
C HIS A 52 -5.07 -4.27 9.24
N LYS A 53 -4.46 -5.36 9.74
CA LYS A 53 -3.50 -6.15 8.97
C LYS A 53 -4.10 -6.69 7.67
N LYS A 54 -5.38 -7.06 7.67
CA LYS A 54 -6.08 -7.52 6.46
C LYS A 54 -6.27 -6.41 5.43
N ILE A 55 -6.63 -5.21 5.87
CA ILE A 55 -6.77 -4.03 5.01
C ILE A 55 -5.40 -3.63 4.47
N MET A 56 -4.41 -3.50 5.34
CA MET A 56 -3.04 -3.10 5.00
C MET A 56 -2.35 -4.09 4.05
N ARG A 57 -2.56 -5.41 4.21
CA ARG A 57 -2.09 -6.41 3.25
C ARG A 57 -2.66 -6.19 1.84
N ARG A 58 -3.93 -5.82 1.73
CA ARG A 58 -4.55 -5.56 0.42
C ARG A 58 -3.98 -4.31 -0.23
N PHE A 59 -3.83 -3.23 0.54
CA PHE A 59 -3.18 -2.01 0.06
C PHE A 59 -1.71 -2.26 -0.32
N GLY A 60 -0.96 -2.98 0.52
CA GLY A 60 0.42 -3.36 0.27
C GLY A 60 0.57 -4.22 -0.99
N CYS A 61 -0.28 -5.24 -1.18
CA CYS A 61 -0.33 -6.02 -2.42
C CYS A 61 -0.55 -5.13 -3.65
N ALA A 62 -1.52 -4.22 -3.58
CA ALA A 62 -1.81 -3.31 -4.69
C ALA A 62 -0.62 -2.40 -4.99
N LEU A 63 0.01 -1.81 -3.96
CA LEU A 63 1.20 -0.97 -4.11
C LEU A 63 2.39 -1.74 -4.69
N LEU A 64 2.65 -2.95 -4.22
CA LEU A 64 3.74 -3.79 -4.73
C LEU A 64 3.54 -4.15 -6.20
N LEU A 65 2.30 -4.44 -6.61
CA LEU A 65 1.98 -4.67 -8.02
C LEU A 65 2.20 -3.42 -8.86
N ILE A 66 1.81 -2.25 -8.36
CA ILE A 66 2.06 -0.96 -9.02
C ILE A 66 3.56 -0.70 -9.16
N PHE A 67 4.36 -0.92 -8.11
CA PHE A 67 5.81 -0.72 -8.16
C PHE A 67 6.50 -1.70 -9.11
N LEU A 68 6.11 -2.98 -9.07
CA LEU A 68 6.59 -3.99 -10.01
C LEU A 68 6.32 -3.60 -11.45
N PHE A 69 5.11 -3.11 -11.69
CA PHE A 69 4.69 -2.69 -13.00
C PHE A 69 5.47 -1.46 -13.51
N LEU A 70 5.55 -0.41 -12.69
CA LEU A 70 6.29 0.80 -13.02
C LEU A 70 7.77 0.49 -13.25
N HIS A 71 8.38 -0.34 -12.41
CA HIS A 71 9.79 -0.73 -12.54
C HIS A 71 10.05 -1.47 -13.86
N GLY A 72 9.21 -2.46 -14.19
CA GLY A 72 9.31 -3.20 -15.45
C GLY A 72 9.13 -2.31 -16.67
N THR A 73 8.22 -1.34 -16.60
CA THR A 73 7.98 -0.38 -17.70
C THR A 73 9.17 0.56 -17.89
N THR A 74 9.72 1.12 -16.81
CA THR A 74 10.92 1.96 -16.88
C THR A 74 12.10 1.19 -17.47
N MET A 75 12.30 -0.07 -17.05
CA MET A 75 13.35 -0.92 -17.62
C MET A 75 13.12 -1.17 -19.11
N ALA A 76 11.90 -1.51 -19.54
CA ALA A 76 11.58 -1.71 -20.95
C ALA A 76 11.88 -0.47 -21.82
N PHE A 77 11.59 0.74 -21.30
CA PHE A 77 11.96 2.00 -21.96
C PHE A 77 13.48 2.20 -22.05
N VAL A 78 14.21 1.89 -20.98
CA VAL A 78 15.68 2.03 -20.94
C VAL A 78 16.37 1.08 -21.92
N PHE A 79 15.81 -0.12 -22.13
CA PHE A 79 16.37 -1.11 -23.06
C PHE A 79 15.94 -0.92 -24.53
N GLY A 80 14.93 -0.09 -24.81
CA GLY A 80 14.63 0.40 -26.17
C GLY A 80 13.82 -0.55 -27.06
N GLU A 81 13.23 -1.61 -26.52
CA GLU A 81 12.35 -2.51 -27.30
C GLU A 81 10.94 -1.90 -27.44
N ASN A 82 10.72 -1.28 -28.61
CA ASN A 82 9.54 -0.50 -28.97
C ASN A 82 8.23 -1.32 -29.02
N VAL A 83 7.12 -0.62 -28.77
CA VAL A 83 5.69 -1.04 -28.84
C VAL A 83 5.21 -1.91 -27.68
N ALA A 84 5.93 -2.97 -27.29
CA ALA A 84 5.50 -3.85 -26.20
C ALA A 84 5.41 -3.12 -24.85
N GLY A 85 6.37 -2.23 -24.55
CA GLY A 85 6.36 -1.42 -23.33
C GLY A 85 5.19 -0.42 -23.23
N GLY A 86 4.74 0.12 -24.36
CA GLY A 86 3.58 1.03 -24.40
C GLY A 86 2.23 0.32 -24.27
N VAL A 87 2.09 -0.86 -24.86
CA VAL A 87 0.88 -1.70 -24.72
C VAL A 87 0.79 -2.27 -23.30
N LEU A 88 1.92 -2.68 -22.71
CA LEU A 88 2.01 -3.01 -21.28
C LEU A 88 1.64 -1.80 -20.42
N ALA A 89 2.11 -0.58 -20.71
CA ALA A 89 1.70 0.64 -19.99
C ALA A 89 0.18 0.88 -20.01
N GLY A 90 -0.47 0.75 -21.16
CA GLY A 90 -1.93 0.94 -21.29
C GLY A 90 -2.76 -0.14 -20.58
N LEU A 91 -2.44 -1.42 -20.78
CA LEU A 91 -3.11 -2.54 -20.11
C LEU A 91 -2.95 -2.45 -18.58
N SER A 92 -1.82 -1.92 -18.14
CA SER A 92 -1.51 -1.89 -16.71
C SER A 92 -2.06 -0.67 -16.01
N ALA A 93 -2.18 0.48 -16.70
CA ALA A 93 -3.02 1.55 -16.22
C ALA A 93 -4.46 1.05 -16.00
N ALA A 94 -4.99 0.21 -16.92
CA ALA A 94 -6.31 -0.40 -16.74
C ALA A 94 -6.36 -1.39 -15.56
N VAL A 95 -5.34 -2.22 -15.34
CA VAL A 95 -5.25 -3.12 -14.18
C VAL A 95 -5.10 -2.35 -12.87
N VAL A 96 -4.31 -1.28 -12.84
CA VAL A 96 -4.16 -0.40 -11.69
C VAL A 96 -5.47 0.33 -11.39
N ILE A 97 -6.16 0.84 -12.41
CA ILE A 97 -7.50 1.42 -12.26
C ILE A 97 -8.49 0.37 -11.76
N LEU A 98 -8.46 -0.87 -12.28
CA LEU A 98 -9.30 -1.98 -11.80
C LEU A 98 -8.99 -2.37 -10.35
N LEU A 99 -7.71 -2.42 -9.96
CA LEU A 99 -7.28 -2.72 -8.60
C LEU A 99 -7.63 -1.59 -7.63
N LEU A 100 -7.37 -0.34 -8.01
CA LEU A 100 -7.80 0.83 -7.25
C LEU A 100 -9.32 0.88 -7.14
N THR A 101 -10.06 0.58 -8.20
CA THR A 101 -11.53 0.50 -8.18
C THR A 101 -12.01 -0.65 -7.31
N TYR A 102 -11.35 -1.82 -7.34
CA TYR A 102 -11.67 -2.97 -6.50
C TYR A 102 -11.38 -2.71 -5.02
N VAL A 103 -10.27 -2.04 -4.72
CA VAL A 103 -9.93 -1.58 -3.37
C VAL A 103 -10.86 -0.44 -2.93
N ASN A 104 -11.32 0.41 -3.85
CA ASN A 104 -12.24 1.51 -3.57
C ASN A 104 -13.73 1.08 -3.63
N MET A 105 -14.05 -0.14 -4.06
CA MET A 105 -15.39 -0.71 -3.92
C MET A 105 -15.72 -0.76 -2.41
N GLY A 106 -16.92 -0.32 -2.05
CA GLY A 106 -17.35 -0.04 -0.68
C GLY A 106 -17.25 -1.18 0.36
N LYS A 107 -16.61 -2.31 0.06
CA LYS A 107 -16.14 -3.29 1.04
C LYS A 107 -14.95 -2.80 1.86
N VAL A 108 -13.91 -2.22 1.25
CA VAL A 108 -12.74 -1.75 2.03
C VAL A 108 -13.15 -0.57 2.88
N LYS A 109 -13.90 0.40 2.32
CA LYS A 109 -14.46 1.51 3.11
C LYS A 109 -15.26 1.01 4.32
N ARG A 110 -16.12 -0.01 4.13
CA ARG A 110 -16.84 -0.64 5.25
C ARG A 110 -15.91 -1.27 6.29
N TRP A 111 -14.86 -1.95 5.86
CA TRP A 111 -13.89 -2.55 6.80
C TRP A 111 -13.08 -1.51 7.56
N VAL A 112 -12.74 -0.38 6.93
CA VAL A 112 -12.08 0.74 7.59
C VAL A 112 -13.02 1.37 8.64
N GLU A 113 -14.29 1.56 8.28
CA GLU A 113 -15.32 2.08 9.20
C GLU A 113 -15.56 1.12 10.38
N GLU A 114 -15.58 -0.19 10.11
CA GLU A 114 -15.76 -1.25 11.09
C GLU A 114 -14.54 -1.36 12.03
N GLU A 115 -13.32 -1.29 11.49
CA GLU A 115 -12.09 -1.22 12.29
C GLU A 115 -12.12 -0.03 13.26
N ARG A 116 -12.52 1.13 12.76
CA ARG A 116 -12.62 2.35 13.57
C ARG A 116 -13.68 2.23 14.67
N ARG A 117 -14.85 1.66 14.36
CA ARG A 117 -15.90 1.41 15.36
C ARG A 117 -15.43 0.48 16.48
N ILE A 118 -14.79 -0.65 16.12
CA ILE A 118 -14.30 -1.63 17.11
C ILE A 118 -13.29 -0.97 18.06
N GLU A 119 -12.42 -0.11 17.55
CA GLU A 119 -11.47 0.62 18.38
C GLU A 119 -12.15 1.67 19.27
N GLU A 120 -13.08 2.46 18.71
CA GLU A 120 -13.82 3.48 19.47
C GLU A 120 -14.63 2.83 20.60
N ASP A 121 -15.27 1.68 20.34
CA ASP A 121 -15.98 0.89 21.35
C ASP A 121 -15.03 0.41 22.45
N TYR A 122 -13.87 -0.16 22.08
CA TYR A 122 -12.85 -0.63 23.03
C TYR A 122 -12.30 0.50 23.92
N ARG A 123 -12.01 1.68 23.34
CA ARG A 123 -11.57 2.86 24.10
C ARG A 123 -12.65 3.39 25.03
N SER A 124 -13.92 3.33 24.60
CA SER A 124 -15.05 3.76 25.43
C SER A 124 -15.29 2.83 26.62
N SER A 125 -15.10 1.51 26.46
CA SER A 125 -15.27 0.53 27.53
C SER A 125 -14.14 0.58 28.54
N THR A 126 -12.88 0.64 28.09
CA THR A 126 -11.71 0.80 28.98
C THR A 126 -11.71 2.15 29.71
N GLY A 127 -12.17 3.22 29.05
CA GLY A 127 -12.33 4.54 29.68
C GLY A 127 -13.45 4.61 30.73
N ARG A 128 -14.47 3.73 30.65
CA ARG A 128 -15.52 3.60 31.68
C ARG A 128 -15.03 2.74 32.86
N GLU A 129 -14.35 1.63 32.58
CA GLU A 129 -13.78 0.77 33.63
C GLU A 129 -12.84 1.54 34.56
N ASN A 130 -11.97 2.40 34.01
CA ASN A 130 -11.07 3.23 34.81
C ASN A 130 -11.77 4.35 35.62
N LYS A 131 -13.02 4.70 35.31
CA LYS A 131 -13.81 5.65 36.10
C LYS A 131 -14.55 4.95 37.25
N ASP A 132 -15.00 3.72 37.05
CA ASP A 132 -15.72 2.95 38.08
C ASP A 132 -14.78 2.40 39.18
N PHE A 133 -13.48 2.31 38.94
CA PHE A 133 -12.46 1.93 39.94
C PHE A 133 -11.73 3.11 40.61
N GLY A 134 -12.15 4.35 40.32
CA GLY A 134 -11.47 5.58 40.74
C GLY A 134 -12.13 6.38 41.87
N ASP A 135 -13.24 5.90 42.44
CA ASP A 135 -13.95 6.53 43.57
C ASP A 135 -13.67 5.81 44.91
#